data_AF-A0A7W9KFI2-F1
#
_entry.id   AF-A0A7W9KFI2-F1
#
_cell.length_a   1.000
_cell.length_b   1.000
_cell.length_c   1.000
_cell.angle_alpha   90.00
_cell.angle_beta   90.00
_cell.angle_gamma   90.00
#
_symmetry.space_group_name_H-M   'P 1'
#
loop_
_entity.id
_entity.type
_entity.pdbx_description
1 polymer ?
#
loop_
_entity_poly.entity_id
_entity_poly.type
_entity_poly.pdbx_seq_one_letter_code
_entity_poly.pdbx_strand_id
1 'polypeptide(L)'
;MTGPQNQARRGRKHIVPDAGDGPAARFARDLLELKELAGNPSYDRMRAELGAAASKSTLSAATRGRVLPSWETTWEFVRSLAGPGDDVRREWRFRWETANAELAEASKQSNVLVREEEKAVAEPPAPKNKARRAVLAIAAVVVLVAAAVLAPRLFRHLPSWGSHDPYPLPGDASGFGGDGLSGDMTYPDGSQVPLGQTFTKVWRIKNTGTVPWHGRFLDIAGGTTMQCVSPSRVPVPDAEPGQMVAVSVPVTPMAVGVCHVLWKMVDATGALVFPDHNGVFYDVKVIAATH
;
A
#
# COMPACT_ATOMS: atom_id res chain seq x y z
N MET A 1 32.85 31.05 -28.35
CA MET A 1 32.72 31.54 -26.96
C MET A 1 31.24 31.46 -26.61
N THR A 2 30.82 30.27 -26.17
CA THR A 2 30.35 29.94 -24.79
C THR A 2 28.89 30.33 -24.54
N GLY A 3 27.98 29.39 -24.85
CA GLY A 3 26.58 29.43 -24.43
C GLY A 3 26.41 29.19 -22.92
N PRO A 4 25.24 29.52 -22.36
CA PRO A 4 25.05 29.58 -20.92
C PRO A 4 25.18 28.20 -20.30
N GLN A 5 26.14 28.12 -19.37
CA GLN A 5 26.46 26.94 -18.59
C GLN A 5 25.24 26.50 -17.77
N ASN A 6 24.77 25.28 -18.02
CA ASN A 6 23.80 24.59 -17.20
C ASN A 6 24.44 24.34 -15.82
N GLN A 7 24.24 25.28 -14.89
CA GLN A 7 24.64 25.13 -13.50
C GLN A 7 23.80 24.01 -12.88
N ALA A 8 24.32 22.80 -12.94
CA ALA A 8 23.93 21.70 -12.08
C ALA A 8 24.19 22.14 -10.62
N ARG A 9 23.18 22.76 -10.00
CA ARG A 9 23.19 23.10 -8.59
C ARG A 9 23.23 21.80 -7.82
N ARG A 10 24.42 21.47 -7.33
CA ARG A 10 24.79 20.33 -6.51
C ARG A 10 24.04 20.43 -5.17
N GLY A 11 22.76 20.06 -5.19
CA GLY A 11 21.90 20.01 -4.00
C GLY A 11 22.43 18.98 -3.02
N ARG A 12 22.47 19.35 -1.74
CA ARG A 12 22.75 18.45 -0.62
C ARG A 12 21.86 17.21 -0.78
N LYS A 13 22.44 16.02 -0.99
CA LYS A 13 21.69 14.76 -1.15
C LYS A 13 20.68 14.67 -0.02
N HIS A 14 19.40 14.58 -0.39
CA HIS A 14 18.33 14.37 0.57
C HIS A 14 18.59 13.04 1.29
N ILE A 15 18.49 13.04 2.62
CA ILE A 15 18.68 11.84 3.42
C ILE A 15 17.37 11.06 3.31
N VAL A 16 17.38 10.03 2.48
CA VAL A 16 16.26 9.09 2.33
C VAL A 16 16.16 8.28 3.63
N PRO A 17 15.01 8.33 4.35
CA PRO A 17 14.81 7.51 5.54
C PRO A 17 14.83 6.02 5.19
N ASP A 18 15.35 5.17 6.09
CA ASP A 18 15.25 3.72 5.92
C ASP A 18 13.81 3.28 6.15
N ALA A 19 13.24 2.50 5.22
CA ALA A 19 11.89 1.94 5.37
C ALA A 19 11.77 1.00 6.59
N GLY A 20 12.90 0.46 7.06
CA GLY A 20 12.98 -0.36 8.27
C GLY A 20 12.77 0.43 9.57
N ASP A 21 12.93 1.76 9.56
CA ASP A 21 12.86 2.60 10.77
C ASP A 21 11.43 2.81 11.30
N GLY A 22 10.42 2.27 10.61
CA GLY A 22 9.03 2.24 11.07
C GLY A 22 8.04 2.91 10.12
N PRO A 23 6.75 3.01 10.53
CA PRO A 23 5.67 3.45 9.64
C PRO A 23 5.86 4.89 9.14
N ALA A 24 6.36 5.79 9.99
CA ALA A 24 6.65 7.18 9.61
C ALA A 24 7.75 7.27 8.53
N ALA A 25 8.76 6.39 8.59
CA ALA A 25 9.86 6.38 7.64
C ALA A 25 9.44 5.81 6.28
N ARG A 26 8.59 4.77 6.28
CA ARG A 26 7.93 4.28 5.05
C ARG A 26 7.08 5.36 4.39
N PHE A 27 6.21 6.00 5.15
CA PHE A 27 5.36 7.06 4.62
C PHE A 27 6.16 8.25 4.05
N ALA A 28 7.26 8.62 4.71
CA ALA A 28 8.16 9.67 4.22
C ALA A 28 8.85 9.29 2.90
N ARG A 29 9.13 8.01 2.66
CA ARG A 29 9.63 7.54 1.37
C ARG A 29 8.58 7.64 0.28
N ASP A 30 7.33 7.28 0.56
CA ASP A 30 6.26 7.39 -0.43
C ASP A 30 6.13 8.85 -0.91
N LEU A 31 6.22 9.82 0.01
CA LEU A 31 6.24 11.25 -0.34
C LEU A 31 7.46 11.63 -1.20
N LEU A 32 8.63 11.02 -0.97
CA LEU A 32 9.82 11.25 -1.78
C LEU A 32 9.70 10.65 -3.17
N GLU A 33 9.13 9.46 -3.28
CA GLU A 33 8.85 8.80 -4.56
C GLU A 33 7.87 9.63 -5.40
N LEU A 34 6.79 10.13 -4.79
CA LEU A 34 5.87 11.06 -5.48
C LEU A 34 6.60 12.31 -5.98
N LYS A 35 7.49 12.87 -5.16
CA LYS A 35 8.28 14.04 -5.51
C LYS A 35 9.23 13.72 -6.67
N GLU A 36 9.84 12.54 -6.70
CA GLU A 36 10.70 12.09 -7.81
C GLU A 36 9.90 11.91 -9.10
N LEU A 37 8.75 11.24 -9.06
CA LEU A 37 7.83 11.08 -10.18
C LEU A 37 7.36 12.42 -10.76
N ALA A 38 7.18 13.44 -9.90
CA ALA A 38 6.83 14.80 -10.30
C ALA A 38 8.03 15.64 -10.82
N GLY A 39 9.17 15.01 -11.13
CA GLY A 39 10.36 15.70 -11.64
C GLY A 39 11.25 16.32 -10.55
N ASN A 40 11.10 15.86 -9.31
CA ASN A 40 11.89 16.23 -8.14
C ASN A 40 11.96 17.75 -7.85
N PRO A 41 10.84 18.50 -7.85
CA PRO A 41 10.85 19.94 -7.63
C PRO A 41 11.39 20.28 -6.23
N SER A 42 12.12 21.40 -6.08
CA SER A 42 12.58 21.82 -4.74
C SER A 42 11.37 22.18 -3.85
N TYR A 43 11.51 22.07 -2.52
CA TYR A 43 10.43 22.49 -1.61
C TYR A 43 10.08 23.98 -1.74
N ASP A 44 11.06 24.81 -2.13
CA ASP A 44 10.82 26.22 -2.44
C ASP A 44 9.95 26.37 -3.69
N ARG A 45 10.19 25.55 -4.72
CA ARG A 45 9.40 25.52 -5.95
C ARG A 45 7.98 25.03 -5.68
N MET A 46 7.81 23.98 -4.87
CA MET A 46 6.48 23.48 -4.47
C MET A 46 5.61 24.58 -3.85
N ARG A 47 6.20 25.41 -2.98
CA ARG A 47 5.52 26.51 -2.32
C ARG A 47 5.28 27.72 -3.25
N ALA A 48 6.27 28.09 -4.05
CA ALA A 48 6.23 29.32 -4.85
C ALA A 48 5.48 29.16 -6.18
N GLU A 49 5.52 27.97 -6.78
CA GLU A 49 5.04 27.72 -8.15
C GLU A 49 3.93 26.66 -8.20
N LEU A 50 3.96 25.65 -7.32
CA LEU A 50 3.01 24.52 -7.37
C LEU A 50 1.86 24.62 -6.34
N GLY A 51 1.77 25.74 -5.63
CA GLY A 51 0.61 26.05 -4.78
C GLY A 51 0.53 25.29 -3.45
N ALA A 52 1.62 24.70 -2.96
CA ALA A 52 1.67 24.12 -1.61
C ALA A 52 1.56 25.22 -0.54
N ALA A 53 0.55 25.16 0.31
CA ALA A 53 0.33 26.12 1.39
C ALA A 53 1.27 25.89 2.61
N ALA A 54 1.92 24.72 2.68
CA ALA A 54 2.88 24.40 3.73
C ALA A 54 4.24 25.09 3.52
N SER A 55 4.92 25.43 4.63
CA SER A 55 6.24 26.06 4.58
C SER A 55 7.34 25.12 4.06
N LYS A 56 8.46 25.67 3.56
CA LYS A 56 9.63 24.88 3.12
C LYS A 56 10.13 23.92 4.21
N SER A 57 10.21 24.40 5.46
CA SER A 57 10.65 23.59 6.59
C SER A 57 9.63 22.50 6.94
N THR A 58 8.33 22.77 6.78
CA THR A 58 7.26 21.78 6.97
C THR A 58 7.31 20.67 5.91
N LEU A 59 7.41 21.04 4.62
CA LEU A 59 7.54 20.07 3.51
C LEU A 59 8.82 19.23 3.63
N SER A 60 9.93 19.87 4.00
CA SER A 60 11.16 19.16 4.29
C SER A 60 11.00 18.21 5.48
N ALA A 61 10.30 18.64 6.54
CA ALA A 61 10.09 17.81 7.72
C ALA A 61 9.27 16.55 7.43
N ALA A 62 8.23 16.66 6.61
CA ALA A 62 7.35 15.55 6.22
C ALA A 62 8.09 14.38 5.57
N THR A 63 9.22 14.65 4.90
CA THR A 63 10.03 13.65 4.18
C THR A 63 11.20 13.08 4.99
N ARG A 64 11.36 13.47 6.26
CA ARG A 64 12.48 13.01 7.11
C ARG A 64 12.25 11.67 7.81
N GLY A 65 11.03 11.15 7.79
CA GLY A 65 10.70 9.84 8.37
C GLY A 65 10.72 9.74 9.89
N ARG A 66 11.02 10.83 10.62
CA ARG A 66 11.10 10.83 12.09
C ARG A 66 9.73 10.83 12.77
N VAL A 67 8.77 11.53 12.18
CA VAL A 67 7.41 11.70 12.70
C VAL A 67 6.47 11.74 11.51
N LEU A 68 5.30 11.11 11.63
CA LEU A 68 4.27 11.19 10.61
C LEU A 68 3.75 12.64 10.51
N PRO A 69 3.74 13.27 9.33
CA PRO A 69 3.19 14.62 9.16
C PRO A 69 1.69 14.64 9.46
N SER A 70 1.09 15.81 9.68
CA SER A 70 -0.37 15.91 9.76
C SER A 70 -1.01 15.60 8.40
N TRP A 71 -2.30 15.22 8.40
CA TRP A 71 -3.04 15.02 7.16
C TRP A 71 -3.07 16.29 6.30
N GLU A 72 -3.26 17.46 6.92
CA GLU A 72 -3.24 18.74 6.21
C GLU A 72 -1.89 18.96 5.49
N THR A 73 -0.77 18.74 6.18
CA THR A 73 0.57 18.84 5.58
C THR A 73 0.79 17.83 4.46
N THR A 74 0.30 16.61 4.66
CA THR A 74 0.36 15.54 3.65
C THR A 74 -0.40 15.92 2.40
N TRP A 75 -1.63 16.40 2.56
CA TRP A 75 -2.47 16.79 1.43
C TRP A 75 -1.89 17.98 0.68
N GLU A 76 -1.33 18.98 1.38
CA GLU A 76 -0.61 20.10 0.75
C GLU A 76 0.57 19.64 -0.10
N PHE A 77 1.34 18.68 0.40
CA PHE A 77 2.45 18.09 -0.34
C PHE A 77 1.96 17.37 -1.60
N VAL A 78 0.99 16.47 -1.43
CA VAL A 78 0.49 15.61 -2.49
C VAL A 78 -0.25 16.40 -3.56
N ARG A 79 -1.19 17.27 -3.18
CA ARG A 79 -2.00 18.05 -4.13
C ARG A 79 -1.15 18.95 -5.02
N SER A 80 -0.01 19.43 -4.51
CA SER A 80 0.92 20.26 -5.28
C SER A 80 1.70 19.48 -6.34
N LEU A 81 1.77 18.15 -6.23
CA LEU A 81 2.55 17.29 -7.12
C LEU A 81 1.66 16.40 -8.02
N ALA A 82 0.56 15.88 -7.48
CA ALA A 82 -0.36 14.96 -8.15
C ALA A 82 -1.71 15.61 -8.52
N GLY A 83 -1.92 16.88 -8.17
CA GLY A 83 -3.17 17.60 -8.44
C GLY A 83 -4.27 17.39 -7.38
N PRO A 84 -5.40 18.12 -7.49
CA PRO A 84 -6.43 18.18 -6.47
C PRO A 84 -7.49 17.06 -6.56
N GLY A 85 -7.25 16.00 -7.35
CA GLY A 85 -8.22 14.93 -7.58
C GLY A 85 -8.67 14.24 -6.28
N ASP A 86 -9.96 13.96 -6.15
CA ASP A 86 -10.51 13.27 -4.98
C ASP A 86 -10.00 11.83 -4.85
N ASP A 87 -9.63 11.20 -5.97
CA ASP A 87 -8.97 9.91 -6.04
C ASP A 87 -7.56 9.97 -5.42
N VAL A 88 -6.75 10.95 -5.83
CA VAL A 88 -5.44 11.23 -5.23
C VAL A 88 -5.60 11.52 -3.74
N ARG A 89 -6.61 12.30 -3.37
CA ARG A 89 -6.90 12.64 -1.97
C ARG A 89 -7.22 11.42 -1.13
N ARG A 90 -8.08 10.52 -1.64
CA ARG A 90 -8.47 9.29 -0.94
C ARG A 90 -7.32 8.31 -0.81
N GLU A 91 -6.56 8.10 -1.88
CA GLU A 91 -5.40 7.20 -1.89
C GLU A 91 -4.36 7.62 -0.84
N TRP A 92 -3.98 8.90 -0.86
CA TRP A 92 -3.02 9.41 0.10
C TRP A 92 -3.56 9.50 1.52
N ARG A 93 -4.88 9.67 1.68
CA ARG A 93 -5.54 9.59 2.99
C ARG A 93 -5.41 8.19 3.57
N PHE A 94 -5.67 7.17 2.76
CA PHE A 94 -5.55 5.77 3.17
C PHE A 94 -4.12 5.46 3.62
N ARG A 95 -3.10 5.78 2.81
CA ARG A 95 -1.68 5.58 3.17
C ARG A 95 -1.31 6.25 4.50
N TRP A 96 -1.80 7.48 4.68
CA TRP A 96 -1.58 8.24 5.91
C TRP A 96 -2.25 7.58 7.13
N GLU A 97 -3.50 7.15 6.99
CA GLU A 97 -4.25 6.47 8.05
C GLU A 97 -3.62 5.12 8.43
N THR A 98 -3.12 4.35 7.46
CA THR A 98 -2.38 3.11 7.70
C THR A 98 -1.13 3.38 8.54
N ALA A 99 -0.28 4.33 8.12
CA ALA A 99 0.92 4.66 8.87
C ALA A 99 0.60 5.20 10.27
N ASN A 100 -0.49 5.95 10.41
CA ASN A 100 -0.95 6.47 11.71
C ASN A 100 -1.46 5.34 12.63
N ALA A 101 -2.20 4.37 12.09
CA ALA A 101 -2.70 3.23 12.84
C ALA A 101 -1.55 2.32 13.32
N GLU A 102 -0.55 2.06 12.47
CA GLU A 102 0.63 1.29 12.84
C GLU A 102 1.44 1.97 13.95
N LEU A 103 1.57 3.30 13.91
CA LEU A 103 2.21 4.06 14.99
C LEU A 103 1.41 4.00 16.29
N ALA A 104 0.08 4.11 16.21
CA ALA A 104 -0.78 3.99 17.37
C ALA A 104 -0.67 2.60 18.01
N GLU A 105 -0.57 1.55 17.19
CA GLU A 105 -0.43 0.18 17.68
C GLU A 105 0.96 -0.08 18.29
N ALA A 106 2.03 0.40 17.65
CA ALA A 106 3.38 0.34 18.21
C ALA A 106 3.48 1.07 19.57
N SER A 107 2.79 2.22 19.69
CA SER A 107 2.73 2.97 20.95
C SER A 107 1.95 2.22 22.04
N LYS A 108 0.83 1.56 21.70
CA LYS A 108 0.09 0.71 22.64
C LYS A 108 0.92 -0.47 23.11
N GLN A 109 1.58 -1.18 22.19
CA GLN A 109 2.43 -2.33 22.52
C GLN A 109 3.58 -1.90 23.45
N SER A 110 4.23 -0.77 23.17
CA SER A 110 5.26 -0.23 24.06
C SER A 110 4.71 0.12 25.45
N ASN A 111 3.51 0.68 25.56
CA ASN A 111 2.87 1.00 26.85
C ASN A 111 2.43 -0.26 27.62
N VAL A 112 2.04 -1.33 26.93
CA VAL A 112 1.70 -2.62 27.56
C VAL A 112 2.97 -3.26 28.15
N LEU A 113 4.07 -3.26 27.40
CA LEU A 113 5.35 -3.81 27.87
C LEU A 113 5.87 -3.07 29.11
N VAL A 114 5.80 -1.73 29.11
CA VAL A 114 6.18 -0.92 30.30
C VAL A 114 5.28 -1.24 31.49
N ARG A 115 3.98 -1.44 31.28
CA ARG A 115 3.02 -1.77 32.34
C ARG A 115 3.20 -3.20 32.88
N GLU A 116 3.61 -4.14 32.03
CA GLU A 116 3.97 -5.51 32.45
C GLU A 116 5.29 -5.55 33.23
N GLU A 117 6.30 -4.78 32.80
CA GLU A 117 7.55 -4.61 33.57
C GLU A 117 7.30 -3.94 34.93
N GLU A 118 6.47 -2.89 34.98
CA GLU A 118 6.14 -2.20 36.24
C GLU A 118 5.32 -3.10 37.19
N LYS A 119 4.45 -3.95 36.66
CA LYS A 119 3.69 -4.94 37.44
C LYS A 119 4.58 -6.09 37.95
N ALA A 120 5.60 -6.50 37.19
CA ALA A 120 6.56 -7.52 37.60
C ALA A 120 7.52 -7.05 38.71
N VAL A 121 7.73 -5.73 38.86
CA VAL A 121 8.56 -5.14 39.92
C VAL A 121 7.80 -4.99 41.26
N ALA A 122 6.46 -5.06 41.25
CA ALA A 122 5.62 -4.83 42.44
C ALA A 122 5.36 -6.06 43.33
N GLU A 123 5.86 -7.25 42.97
CA GLU A 123 5.72 -8.48 43.77
C GLU A 123 6.94 -8.68 44.70
N PRO A 124 6.79 -8.98 46.01
CA PRO A 124 7.92 -9.06 46.93
C PRO A 124 8.82 -10.26 46.61
N PRO A 125 10.17 -10.11 46.70
CA PRO A 125 11.08 -11.17 46.27
C PRO A 125 11.07 -12.36 47.22
N ALA A 126 10.67 -13.53 46.72
CA ALA A 126 10.89 -14.83 47.36
C ALA A 126 12.39 -15.24 47.32
N PRO A 127 12.86 -16.06 48.29
CA PRO A 127 14.29 -16.22 48.57
C PRO A 127 15.05 -16.97 47.47
N LYS A 128 16.25 -16.44 47.16
CA LYS A 128 17.15 -16.91 46.10
C LYS A 128 17.89 -18.18 46.50
N ASN A 129 17.55 -19.32 45.89
CA ASN A 129 18.39 -20.51 45.91
C ASN A 129 19.46 -20.43 44.82
N LYS A 130 20.72 -20.26 45.26
CA LYS A 130 21.92 -20.32 44.43
C LYS A 130 22.21 -21.77 44.01
N ALA A 131 21.72 -22.21 42.87
CA ALA A 131 22.33 -23.34 42.14
C ALA A 131 21.76 -23.43 40.71
N ARG A 132 22.58 -23.01 39.74
CA ARG A 132 22.66 -23.42 38.32
C ARG A 132 23.19 -22.26 37.48
N ARG A 133 24.41 -21.82 37.82
CA ARG A 133 25.35 -21.27 36.84
C ARG A 133 26.19 -22.46 36.36
N ALA A 134 26.51 -22.45 35.06
CA ALA A 134 27.18 -23.50 34.27
C ALA A 134 26.26 -24.58 33.69
N VAL A 135 25.70 -24.34 32.50
CA VAL A 135 26.01 -25.06 31.23
C VAL A 135 25.56 -24.15 30.08
N LEU A 136 26.41 -23.20 29.69
CA LEU A 136 26.32 -22.42 28.46
C LEU A 136 27.73 -22.34 27.88
N ALA A 137 28.15 -23.41 27.23
CA ALA A 137 29.25 -23.43 26.26
C ALA A 137 29.16 -24.76 25.50
N ILE A 138 29.43 -24.74 24.20
CA ILE A 138 29.33 -25.86 23.24
C ILE A 138 27.92 -26.08 22.65
N ALA A 139 27.34 -25.06 22.02
CA ALA A 139 26.36 -25.25 20.94
C ALA A 139 26.45 -24.19 19.83
N ALA A 140 27.44 -23.28 19.88
CA ALA A 140 27.55 -22.13 18.99
C ALA A 140 28.62 -22.27 17.88
N VAL A 141 29.30 -23.42 17.77
CA VAL A 141 30.40 -23.60 16.79
C VAL A 141 30.03 -24.52 15.62
N VAL A 142 28.94 -25.29 15.69
CA VAL A 142 28.54 -26.20 14.58
C VAL A 142 27.63 -25.52 13.54
N VAL A 143 26.95 -24.42 13.87
CA VAL A 143 26.02 -23.74 12.94
C VAL A 143 26.75 -22.77 11.99
N LEU A 144 27.95 -22.30 12.34
CA LEU A 144 28.68 -21.31 11.52
C LEU A 144 29.53 -21.91 10.39
N VAL A 145 29.73 -23.24 10.33
CA VAL A 145 30.50 -23.89 9.25
C VAL A 145 29.58 -24.48 8.16
N ALA A 146 28.30 -24.74 8.45
CA ALA A 146 27.35 -25.24 7.44
C ALA A 146 26.82 -24.13 6.49
N ALA A 147 26.83 -22.86 6.92
CA ALA A 147 26.31 -21.74 6.13
C ALA A 147 27.30 -21.20 5.06
N ALA A 148 28.58 -21.55 5.13
CA ALA A 148 29.62 -20.99 4.25
C ALA A 148 29.97 -21.86 3.03
N VAL A 149 29.41 -23.07 2.90
CA VAL A 149 29.71 -24.00 1.77
C VAL A 149 28.53 -24.19 0.81
N LEU A 150 27.32 -23.78 1.18
CA LEU A 150 26.13 -23.83 0.28
C LEU A 150 25.81 -22.50 -0.44
N ALA A 151 26.54 -21.43 -0.18
CA ALA A 151 26.28 -20.12 -0.75
C ALA A 151 26.54 -19.96 -2.27
N PRO A 152 27.39 -20.74 -2.98
CA PRO A 152 27.54 -20.56 -4.42
C PRO A 152 26.60 -21.41 -5.29
N ARG A 153 25.75 -22.28 -4.73
CA ARG A 153 24.95 -23.24 -5.53
C ARG A 153 23.45 -22.98 -5.59
N LEU A 154 22.90 -22.05 -4.80
CA LEU A 154 21.51 -21.60 -4.93
C LEU A 154 21.34 -20.33 -5.78
N PHE A 155 22.43 -19.71 -6.27
CA PHE A 155 22.38 -18.52 -7.13
C PHE A 155 22.25 -18.81 -8.63
N ARG A 156 21.78 -20.02 -9.00
CA ARG A 156 21.52 -20.42 -10.40
C ARG A 156 20.05 -20.32 -10.84
N HIS A 157 19.17 -19.84 -9.98
CA HIS A 157 17.78 -19.50 -10.33
C HIS A 157 17.39 -18.13 -9.76
N LEU A 158 18.20 -17.11 -10.02
CA LEU A 158 17.61 -15.78 -10.13
C LEU A 158 16.57 -15.88 -11.25
N PRO A 159 15.27 -15.62 -11.02
CA PRO A 159 14.38 -15.35 -12.12
C PRO A 159 15.05 -14.24 -12.92
N SER A 160 15.37 -14.51 -14.18
CA SER A 160 15.65 -13.42 -15.10
C SER A 160 14.47 -12.47 -14.96
N TRP A 161 14.71 -11.24 -14.52
CA TRP A 161 13.80 -10.13 -14.74
C TRP A 161 13.76 -9.89 -16.24
N GLY A 162 13.10 -10.82 -16.92
CA GLY A 162 12.68 -10.68 -18.29
C GLY A 162 11.60 -9.63 -18.29
N SER A 163 11.80 -8.64 -19.15
CA SER A 163 10.77 -7.88 -19.85
C SER A 163 9.63 -7.34 -18.99
N HIS A 164 9.54 -6.01 -18.90
CA HIS A 164 8.25 -5.34 -18.65
C HIS A 164 7.19 -6.07 -19.47
N ASP A 165 6.19 -6.63 -18.80
CA ASP A 165 5.06 -7.23 -19.51
C ASP A 165 4.50 -6.17 -20.47
N PRO A 166 4.19 -6.54 -21.73
CA PRO A 166 3.86 -5.59 -22.80
C PRO A 166 2.46 -4.96 -22.64
N TYR A 167 1.98 -4.84 -21.40
CA TYR A 167 0.67 -4.35 -21.06
C TYR A 167 0.63 -2.82 -20.88
N PRO A 168 -0.50 -2.18 -21.25
CA PRO A 168 -1.62 -2.77 -21.99
C PRO A 168 -1.21 -3.20 -23.39
N LEU A 169 -1.76 -4.31 -23.90
CA LEU A 169 -1.49 -4.71 -25.29
C LEU A 169 -1.96 -3.61 -26.24
N PRO A 170 -1.36 -3.44 -27.43
CA PRO A 170 -1.88 -2.50 -28.41
C PRO A 170 -3.38 -2.71 -28.68
N GLY A 171 -4.19 -1.70 -28.36
CA GLY A 171 -5.65 -1.76 -28.50
C GLY A 171 -6.41 -2.25 -27.26
N ASP A 172 -5.74 -2.67 -26.18
CA ASP A 172 -6.37 -2.92 -24.88
C ASP A 172 -6.84 -1.59 -24.26
N ALA A 173 -8.11 -1.52 -23.88
CA ALA A 173 -8.62 -0.44 -23.03
C ALA A 173 -9.83 -0.94 -22.22
N SER A 174 -9.96 -0.47 -20.99
CA SER A 174 -11.11 -0.75 -20.12
C SER A 174 -11.86 0.51 -19.73
N GLY A 175 -13.17 0.36 -19.54
CA GLY A 175 -14.04 1.34 -18.91
C GLY A 175 -14.72 0.76 -17.69
N PHE A 176 -14.92 1.58 -16.66
CA PHE A 176 -15.78 1.23 -15.52
C PHE A 176 -17.21 1.67 -15.81
N GLY A 177 -18.15 0.73 -15.82
CA GLY A 177 -19.50 0.98 -16.34
C GLY A 177 -19.51 1.14 -17.86
N GLY A 178 -20.42 1.96 -18.38
CA GLY A 178 -20.55 2.21 -19.82
C GLY A 178 -21.96 2.58 -20.23
N ASP A 179 -22.09 3.31 -21.34
CA ASP A 179 -23.38 3.66 -21.96
C ASP A 179 -24.35 4.36 -20.99
N GLY A 180 -23.81 5.26 -20.16
CA GLY A 180 -24.56 6.00 -19.13
C GLY A 180 -24.84 5.19 -17.85
N LEU A 181 -24.39 3.95 -17.76
CA LEU A 181 -24.59 3.09 -16.60
C LEU A 181 -23.38 3.09 -15.66
N SER A 182 -23.66 3.07 -14.35
CA SER A 182 -22.63 2.90 -13.31
C SER A 182 -21.84 1.60 -13.46
N GLY A 183 -20.57 1.64 -13.08
CA GLY A 183 -19.73 0.45 -12.93
C GLY A 183 -20.01 -0.31 -11.63
N ASP A 184 -20.44 0.36 -10.57
CA ASP A 184 -20.89 -0.33 -9.36
C ASP A 184 -22.32 -0.84 -9.54
N MET A 185 -22.50 -2.17 -9.47
CA MET A 185 -23.81 -2.80 -9.60
C MET A 185 -24.42 -3.18 -8.26
N THR A 186 -23.61 -3.64 -7.31
CA THR A 186 -24.06 -3.97 -5.95
C THR A 186 -23.17 -3.28 -4.92
N TYR A 187 -23.75 -2.99 -3.76
CA TYR A 187 -23.07 -2.37 -2.62
C TYR A 187 -22.20 -1.16 -3.02
N PRO A 188 -22.81 -0.03 -3.45
CA PRO A 188 -22.08 1.22 -3.69
C PRO A 188 -21.25 1.64 -2.46
N ASP A 189 -20.27 2.50 -2.68
CA ASP A 189 -19.36 2.95 -1.62
C ASP A 189 -20.10 3.45 -0.36
N GLY A 190 -19.60 3.01 0.80
CA GLY A 190 -20.19 3.30 2.11
C GLY A 190 -21.42 2.46 2.46
N SER A 191 -21.81 1.48 1.63
CA SER A 191 -22.90 0.55 1.94
C SER A 191 -22.70 -0.13 3.28
N GLN A 192 -23.77 -0.23 4.08
CA GLN A 192 -23.71 -0.92 5.37
C GLN A 192 -23.97 -2.41 5.19
N VAL A 193 -23.10 -3.25 5.73
CA VAL A 193 -23.20 -4.71 5.67
C VAL A 193 -23.09 -5.32 7.07
N PRO A 194 -23.87 -6.36 7.40
CA PRO A 194 -23.76 -7.01 8.70
C PRO A 194 -22.46 -7.81 8.85
N LEU A 195 -21.86 -7.78 10.04
CA LEU A 195 -20.74 -8.64 10.40
C LEU A 195 -21.07 -10.13 10.18
N GLY A 196 -20.14 -10.87 9.57
CA GLY A 196 -20.26 -12.31 9.33
C GLY A 196 -21.21 -12.72 8.20
N GLN A 197 -22.01 -11.81 7.65
CA GLN A 197 -22.90 -12.11 6.54
C GLN A 197 -22.19 -11.91 5.20
N THR A 198 -21.97 -13.01 4.47
CA THR A 198 -21.40 -12.95 3.13
C THR A 198 -22.33 -12.20 2.18
N PHE A 199 -21.76 -11.27 1.42
CA PHE A 199 -22.42 -10.57 0.33
C PHE A 199 -21.64 -10.71 -0.97
N THR A 200 -22.30 -10.45 -2.10
CA THR A 200 -21.65 -10.49 -3.42
C THR A 200 -21.49 -9.08 -3.96
N LYS A 201 -20.25 -8.60 -4.04
CA LYS A 201 -19.89 -7.38 -4.77
C LYS A 201 -19.87 -7.67 -6.26
N VAL A 202 -20.50 -6.83 -7.06
CA VAL A 202 -20.54 -6.94 -8.51
C VAL A 202 -20.16 -5.61 -9.14
N TRP A 203 -19.18 -5.67 -10.05
CA TRP A 203 -18.81 -4.54 -10.90
C TRP A 203 -19.15 -4.83 -12.35
N ARG A 204 -19.49 -3.79 -13.08
CA ARG A 204 -19.61 -3.76 -14.53
C ARG A 204 -18.34 -3.15 -15.11
N ILE A 205 -17.71 -3.87 -16.01
CA ILE A 205 -16.51 -3.44 -16.71
C ILE A 205 -16.77 -3.57 -18.21
N LYS A 206 -16.39 -2.56 -18.99
CA LYS A 206 -16.54 -2.52 -20.45
C LYS A 206 -15.18 -2.67 -21.12
N ASN A 207 -15.11 -3.52 -22.13
CA ASN A 207 -14.01 -3.49 -23.08
C ASN A 207 -14.20 -2.27 -23.99
N THR A 208 -13.44 -1.20 -23.75
CA THR A 208 -13.46 0.02 -24.56
C THR A 208 -12.36 0.04 -25.61
N GLY A 209 -11.60 -1.06 -25.69
CA GLY A 209 -10.52 -1.24 -26.63
C GLY A 209 -10.98 -1.69 -28.01
N THR A 210 -10.03 -2.23 -28.76
CA THR A 210 -10.21 -2.72 -30.13
C THR A 210 -9.86 -4.19 -30.30
N VAL A 211 -9.42 -4.85 -29.21
CA VAL A 211 -9.07 -6.28 -29.17
C VAL A 211 -9.94 -7.00 -28.13
N PRO A 212 -10.29 -8.28 -28.36
CA PRO A 212 -11.08 -9.04 -27.41
C PRO A 212 -10.30 -9.35 -26.12
N TRP A 213 -11.02 -9.42 -25.01
CA TRP A 213 -10.48 -9.86 -23.73
C TRP A 213 -10.66 -11.36 -23.57
N HIS A 214 -9.55 -12.07 -23.34
CA HIS A 214 -9.52 -13.46 -22.93
C HIS A 214 -8.52 -13.65 -21.80
N GLY A 215 -8.80 -14.62 -20.91
CA GLY A 215 -7.86 -15.01 -19.85
C GLY A 215 -7.49 -13.89 -18.89
N ARG A 216 -8.44 -13.00 -18.61
CA ARG A 216 -8.28 -11.86 -17.69
C ARG A 216 -8.85 -12.20 -16.32
N PHE A 217 -8.25 -11.64 -15.28
CA PHE A 217 -8.66 -11.83 -13.89
C PHE A 217 -8.63 -10.51 -13.14
N LEU A 218 -9.37 -10.40 -12.04
CA LEU A 218 -9.12 -9.37 -11.04
C LEU A 218 -8.36 -9.99 -9.86
N ASP A 219 -7.25 -9.37 -9.50
CA ASP A 219 -6.45 -9.70 -8.33
C ASP A 219 -6.56 -8.60 -7.28
N ILE A 220 -6.53 -9.00 -6.01
CA ILE A 220 -6.41 -8.07 -4.90
C ILE A 220 -5.07 -7.32 -5.03
N ALA A 221 -5.15 -6.01 -5.13
CA ALA A 221 -4.01 -5.10 -5.21
C ALA A 221 -3.69 -4.41 -3.88
N GLY A 222 -4.61 -4.45 -2.91
CA GLY A 222 -4.38 -3.90 -1.57
C GLY A 222 -5.68 -3.68 -0.79
N GLY A 223 -5.54 -3.13 0.43
CA GLY A 223 -6.66 -2.79 1.30
C GLY A 223 -6.84 -3.72 2.50
N THR A 224 -8.01 -3.67 3.14
CA THR A 224 -8.35 -4.33 4.41
C THR A 224 -8.79 -5.79 4.23
N THR A 225 -7.98 -6.59 3.55
CA THR A 225 -8.30 -7.98 3.16
C THR A 225 -8.47 -8.93 4.34
N MET A 226 -7.86 -8.60 5.48
CA MET A 226 -8.04 -9.35 6.74
C MET A 226 -9.39 -9.05 7.42
N GLN A 227 -10.01 -7.90 7.12
CA GLN A 227 -11.26 -7.45 7.74
C GLN A 227 -12.47 -7.85 6.90
N CYS A 228 -12.33 -7.92 5.58
CA CYS A 228 -13.25 -8.67 4.74
C CYS A 228 -12.50 -9.67 3.88
N VAL A 229 -12.82 -10.93 4.12
CA VAL A 229 -12.25 -12.06 3.40
C VAL A 229 -12.97 -12.19 2.07
N SER A 230 -12.20 -12.28 1.00
CA SER A 230 -12.64 -12.56 -0.36
C SER A 230 -11.58 -13.43 -1.05
N PRO A 231 -11.89 -14.13 -2.17
CA PRO A 231 -10.89 -14.82 -2.95
C PRO A 231 -9.76 -13.87 -3.37
N SER A 232 -8.51 -14.32 -3.45
CA SER A 232 -7.41 -13.43 -3.87
C SER A 232 -7.45 -13.06 -5.37
N ARG A 233 -8.18 -13.86 -6.15
CA ARG A 233 -8.33 -13.75 -7.61
C ARG A 233 -9.73 -14.19 -8.02
N VAL A 234 -10.34 -13.48 -8.97
CA VAL A 234 -11.59 -13.90 -9.64
C VAL A 234 -11.47 -13.75 -11.17
N PRO A 235 -12.13 -14.60 -11.97
CA PRO A 235 -12.09 -14.47 -13.42
C PRO A 235 -12.91 -13.26 -13.89
N VAL A 236 -12.40 -12.57 -14.90
CA VAL A 236 -13.16 -11.60 -15.68
C VAL A 236 -13.72 -12.35 -16.89
N PRO A 237 -15.04 -12.32 -17.16
CA PRO A 237 -15.59 -12.96 -18.34
C PRO A 237 -14.99 -12.39 -19.63
N ASP A 238 -14.85 -13.25 -20.64
CA ASP A 238 -14.41 -12.82 -21.96
C ASP A 238 -15.33 -11.72 -22.53
N ALA A 239 -14.73 -10.73 -23.20
CA ALA A 239 -15.44 -9.55 -23.66
C ALA A 239 -14.93 -9.07 -25.03
N GLU A 240 -15.81 -9.03 -26.02
CA GLU A 240 -15.53 -8.41 -27.31
C GLU A 240 -15.40 -6.87 -27.20
N PRO A 241 -14.76 -6.18 -28.16
CA PRO A 241 -14.75 -4.72 -28.21
C PRO A 241 -16.14 -4.11 -28.09
N GLY A 242 -16.33 -3.20 -27.13
CA GLY A 242 -17.61 -2.57 -26.80
C GLY A 242 -18.51 -3.38 -25.86
N GLN A 243 -18.18 -4.63 -25.56
CA GLN A 243 -18.97 -5.48 -24.67
C GLN A 243 -18.78 -5.10 -23.21
N MET A 244 -19.86 -5.18 -22.42
CA MET A 244 -19.84 -5.05 -20.97
C MET A 244 -19.97 -6.42 -20.30
N VAL A 245 -19.21 -6.64 -19.24
CA VAL A 245 -19.23 -7.85 -18.43
C VAL A 245 -19.41 -7.52 -16.95
N ALA A 246 -20.05 -8.44 -16.22
CA ALA A 246 -20.21 -8.35 -14.78
C ALA A 246 -19.20 -9.28 -14.09
N VAL A 247 -18.42 -8.73 -13.16
CA VAL A 247 -17.45 -9.48 -12.37
C VAL A 247 -17.94 -9.54 -10.93
N SER A 248 -18.02 -10.74 -10.37
CA SER A 248 -18.62 -11.01 -9.05
C SER A 248 -17.57 -11.48 -8.06
N VAL A 249 -17.58 -10.90 -6.86
CA VAL A 249 -16.72 -11.28 -5.74
C VAL A 249 -17.56 -11.55 -4.51
N PRO A 250 -17.52 -12.77 -3.93
CA PRO A 250 -18.08 -13.02 -2.61
C PRO A 250 -17.18 -12.41 -1.53
N VAL A 251 -17.76 -11.69 -0.59
CA VAL A 251 -17.07 -10.96 0.48
C VAL A 251 -17.70 -11.32 1.81
N THR A 252 -16.90 -11.79 2.76
CA THR A 252 -17.33 -12.10 4.13
C THR A 252 -16.66 -11.15 5.12
N PRO A 253 -17.39 -10.21 5.74
CA PRO A 253 -16.87 -9.33 6.77
C PRO A 253 -16.55 -10.08 8.07
N MET A 254 -15.32 -9.94 8.57
CA MET A 254 -14.80 -10.60 9.78
C MET A 254 -14.58 -9.64 10.95
N ALA A 255 -14.63 -8.32 10.71
CA ALA A 255 -14.52 -7.29 11.74
C ALA A 255 -15.41 -6.08 11.43
N VAL A 256 -15.90 -5.40 12.46
CA VAL A 256 -16.62 -4.13 12.33
C VAL A 256 -15.68 -3.01 11.88
N GLY A 257 -16.20 -2.03 11.15
CA GLY A 257 -15.40 -0.90 10.64
C GLY A 257 -15.58 -0.68 9.14
N VAL A 258 -14.69 0.13 8.55
CA VAL A 258 -14.67 0.34 7.10
C VAL A 258 -13.83 -0.75 6.47
N CYS A 259 -14.38 -1.36 5.43
CA CYS A 259 -13.73 -2.39 4.66
C CYS A 259 -13.55 -1.93 3.22
N HIS A 260 -12.31 -1.65 2.86
CA HIS A 260 -11.91 -1.14 1.57
C HIS A 260 -10.88 -2.08 0.95
N VAL A 261 -11.20 -2.72 -0.18
CA VAL A 261 -10.26 -3.61 -0.89
C VAL A 261 -10.21 -3.26 -2.37
N LEU A 262 -8.99 -3.01 -2.84
CA LEU A 262 -8.68 -2.63 -4.21
C LEU A 262 -8.34 -3.85 -5.05
N TRP A 263 -8.82 -3.85 -6.29
CA TRP A 263 -8.63 -4.90 -7.27
C TRP A 263 -8.10 -4.33 -8.59
N LYS A 264 -7.10 -4.98 -9.17
CA LYS A 264 -6.56 -4.63 -10.49
C LYS A 264 -6.69 -5.81 -11.45
N MET A 265 -6.87 -5.50 -12.73
CA MET A 265 -6.95 -6.52 -13.76
C MET A 265 -5.56 -7.07 -14.07
N VAL A 266 -5.45 -8.39 -14.10
CA VAL A 266 -4.24 -9.14 -14.45
C VAL A 266 -4.51 -10.19 -15.53
N ASP A 267 -3.45 -10.68 -16.14
CA ASP A 267 -3.50 -11.85 -17.03
C ASP A 267 -3.41 -13.17 -16.23
N ALA A 268 -3.28 -14.30 -16.94
CA ALA A 268 -3.13 -15.61 -16.33
C ALA A 268 -1.87 -15.75 -15.44
N THR A 269 -0.81 -15.01 -15.76
CA THR A 269 0.48 -15.04 -15.04
C THR A 269 0.51 -14.10 -13.83
N GLY A 270 -0.44 -13.17 -13.73
CA GLY A 270 -0.51 -12.13 -12.70
C GLY A 270 0.08 -10.78 -13.13
N ALA A 271 0.45 -10.62 -14.40
CA ALA A 271 0.91 -9.36 -14.96
C ALA A 271 -0.24 -8.34 -15.00
N LEU A 272 0.01 -7.10 -14.57
CA LEU A 272 -0.98 -6.03 -14.61
C LEU A 272 -1.36 -5.70 -16.05
N VAL A 273 -2.64 -5.82 -16.37
CA VAL A 273 -3.18 -5.55 -17.71
C VAL A 273 -3.35 -4.06 -17.97
N PHE A 274 -3.85 -3.33 -16.98
CA PHE A 274 -4.05 -1.88 -17.04
C PHE A 274 -3.29 -1.22 -15.88
N PRO A 275 -1.96 -1.10 -15.96
CA PRO A 275 -1.13 -0.61 -14.86
C PRO A 275 -1.51 0.82 -14.44
N ASP A 276 -1.80 1.68 -15.41
CA ASP A 276 -2.15 3.10 -15.19
C ASP A 276 -3.58 3.32 -14.71
N HIS A 277 -4.43 2.29 -14.72
CA HIS A 277 -5.80 2.39 -14.20
C HIS A 277 -5.80 2.21 -12.68
N ASN A 278 -6.61 3.02 -12.00
CA ASN A 278 -6.75 2.95 -10.54
C ASN A 278 -7.30 1.61 -10.06
N GLY A 279 -8.02 0.86 -10.90
CA GLY A 279 -8.65 -0.42 -10.55
C GLY A 279 -10.11 -0.26 -10.14
N VAL A 280 -10.69 -1.32 -9.58
CA VAL A 280 -12.05 -1.33 -8.99
C VAL A 280 -11.95 -1.72 -7.53
N PHE A 281 -12.88 -1.29 -6.70
CA PHE A 281 -12.85 -1.58 -5.28
C PHE A 281 -14.25 -1.80 -4.71
N TYR A 282 -14.30 -2.39 -3.53
CA TYR A 282 -15.46 -2.26 -2.64
C TYR A 282 -15.07 -1.46 -1.43
N ASP A 283 -15.95 -0.55 -1.02
CA ASP A 283 -15.87 0.22 0.22
C ASP A 283 -17.19 0.06 0.97
N VAL A 284 -17.19 -0.74 2.04
CA VAL A 284 -18.39 -1.03 2.83
C VAL A 284 -18.15 -0.76 4.31
N LYS A 285 -19.20 -0.33 5.01
CA LYS A 285 -19.19 -0.16 6.45
C LYS A 285 -19.80 -1.40 7.11
N VAL A 286 -18.95 -2.19 7.76
CA VAL A 286 -19.35 -3.36 8.51
C VAL A 286 -19.93 -2.94 9.86
N ILE A 287 -21.19 -3.28 10.09
CA ILE A 287 -21.92 -2.98 11.32
C ILE A 287 -22.15 -4.25 12.14
N ALA A 288 -22.13 -4.10 13.47
CA ALA A 288 -22.51 -5.19 14.36
C ALA A 288 -23.97 -5.59 14.13
N ALA A 289 -24.30 -6.87 14.33
CA ALA A 289 -25.69 -7.31 14.31
C ALA A 289 -26.46 -6.59 15.44
N THR A 290 -27.52 -5.88 15.08
CA THR A 290 -28.47 -5.34 16.05
C THR A 290 -29.31 -6.50 16.58
N HIS A 291 -29.19 -6.81 17.86
CA HIS A 291 -30.08 -7.72 18.59
C HIS A 291 -31.34 -6.98 19.04
#